data_AF-A0A2H5YE60-F1
#
_entry.id   AF-A0A2H5YE60-F1
#
_cell.length_a   1.000
_cell.length_b   1.000
_cell.length_c   1.000
_cell.angle_alpha   90.00
_cell.angle_beta   90.00
_cell.angle_gamma   90.00
#
_symmetry.space_group_name_H-M   'P 1'
#
loop_
_entity.id
_entity.type
_entity.pdbx_description
1 polymer ?
#
loop_
_entity_poly.entity_id
_entity_poly.type
_entity_poly.pdbx_seq_one_letter_code
_entity_poly.pdbx_strand_id
1 'polypeptide(L)'
;MQRAVALALVGGIGWGFHWLALARVDTGSVLRQVYLYLFAFLGGAVTTLVVSALVLFAVLAWALGLPTVPTAQHFRIVPQVLPALLVGSALLAYHWRVVQGESARREGHLEGARRAFGYILAGLGLATLVAGLVSLLGLLLGFAVPGMGTPLVGMEPWRGLLALALTQVAIGGPLWAWHWGRAQGRAVREGEAERTTLARRIFLYAVLCLLALVGLGGAVGFLSLLLRDLLAGRLSAEFLGVGRWPLAVVLTTLAFLPYYWQVLREDQRAGAEGVGRRKAIILVVGERGTALRSQLEEALGVSVHTLWVEDAEEPPHLTPEALDALREQVRSIPGQRVLIVALRGVVQVYGCR
;
A
#
# COMPACT_ATOMS: atom_id res chain seq x y z
N MET A 1 4.98 -20.69 33.75
CA MET A 1 3.53 -20.46 33.89
C MET A 1 3.21 -19.14 34.59
N GLN A 2 3.73 -18.87 35.80
CA GLN A 2 3.45 -17.63 36.57
C GLN A 2 3.66 -16.32 35.79
N ARG A 3 4.77 -16.18 35.06
CA ARG A 3 5.05 -14.97 34.23
C ARG A 3 4.02 -14.75 33.13
N ALA A 4 3.58 -15.81 32.46
CA ALA A 4 2.59 -15.71 31.38
C ALA A 4 1.20 -15.31 31.93
N VAL A 5 0.82 -15.87 33.08
CA VAL A 5 -0.43 -15.50 33.78
C VAL A 5 -0.37 -14.04 34.23
N ALA A 6 0.74 -13.59 34.81
CA ALA A 6 0.91 -12.19 35.21
C ALA A 6 0.79 -11.23 34.02
N LEU A 7 1.46 -11.52 32.90
CA LEU A 7 1.36 -10.72 31.67
C LEU A 7 -0.06 -10.71 31.10
N ALA A 8 -0.75 -11.85 31.10
CA ALA A 8 -2.12 -11.94 30.62
C ALA A 8 -3.10 -11.14 31.49
N LEU A 9 -2.95 -11.18 32.82
CA LEU A 9 -3.78 -10.42 33.75
C LEU A 9 -3.53 -8.92 33.63
N VAL A 10 -2.27 -8.49 33.72
CA VAL A 10 -1.90 -7.07 33.65
C VAL A 10 -2.25 -6.50 32.26
N GLY A 11 -1.93 -7.24 31.19
CA GLY A 11 -2.25 -6.84 29.83
C GLY A 11 -3.76 -6.80 29.57
N GLY A 12 -4.51 -7.81 30.06
CA GLY A 12 -5.96 -7.87 29.91
C GLY A 12 -6.69 -6.77 30.67
N ILE A 13 -6.28 -6.48 31.91
CA ILE A 13 -6.83 -5.38 32.71
C ILE A 13 -6.48 -4.04 32.09
N GLY A 14 -5.21 -3.83 31.71
CA GLY A 14 -4.75 -2.59 31.09
C GLY A 14 -5.44 -2.31 29.76
N TRP A 15 -5.55 -3.32 28.89
CA TRP A 15 -6.29 -3.23 27.64
C TRP A 15 -7.78 -3.00 27.90
N GLY A 16 -8.39 -3.73 28.84
CA GLY A 16 -9.80 -3.60 29.19
C GLY A 16 -10.14 -2.20 29.68
N PHE A 17 -9.34 -1.63 30.59
CA PHE A 17 -9.51 -0.26 31.06
C PHE A 17 -9.35 0.75 29.92
N HIS A 18 -8.24 0.68 29.17
CA HIS A 18 -7.98 1.57 28.05
C HIS A 18 -9.10 1.54 27.01
N TRP A 19 -9.53 0.35 26.61
CA TRP A 19 -10.52 0.19 25.56
C TRP A 19 -11.94 0.50 26.05
N LEU A 20 -12.40 -0.15 27.13
CA LEU A 20 -13.80 -0.06 27.55
C LEU A 20 -14.13 1.25 28.25
N ALA A 21 -13.19 1.83 29.00
CA ALA A 21 -13.45 3.06 29.76
C ALA A 21 -13.08 4.34 28.98
N LEU A 22 -12.02 4.30 28.17
CA LEU A 22 -11.52 5.49 27.46
C LEU A 22 -11.86 5.45 25.98
N ALA A 23 -11.23 4.54 25.23
CA ALA A 23 -11.25 4.56 23.78
C ALA A 23 -12.64 4.27 23.20
N ARG A 24 -13.47 3.43 23.82
CA ARG A 24 -14.80 3.11 23.28
C ARG A 24 -15.75 4.30 23.27
N VAL A 25 -15.61 5.23 24.22
CA VAL A 25 -16.52 6.38 24.40
C VAL A 25 -16.10 7.57 23.52
N ASP A 26 -14.80 7.70 23.22
CA ASP A 26 -14.20 8.83 22.48
C ASP A 26 -14.38 8.74 20.94
N THR A 27 -15.62 8.56 20.50
CA THR A 27 -15.93 8.23 19.10
C THR A 27 -15.52 9.31 18.07
N GLY A 28 -15.32 10.56 18.49
CA GLY A 28 -14.95 11.68 17.61
C GLY A 28 -13.45 11.78 17.33
N SER A 29 -12.61 11.07 18.07
CA SER A 29 -11.15 11.21 18.01
C SER A 29 -10.50 10.45 16.86
N VAL A 30 -9.67 11.14 16.08
CA VAL A 30 -8.83 10.54 15.02
C VAL A 30 -7.82 9.57 15.63
N LEU A 31 -7.26 9.89 16.80
CA LEU A 31 -6.28 9.03 17.48
C LEU A 31 -6.90 7.68 17.85
N ARG A 32 -8.15 7.68 18.34
CA ARG A 32 -8.91 6.45 18.58
C ARG A 32 -9.08 5.64 17.29
N GLN A 33 -9.39 6.28 16.18
CA GLN A 33 -9.58 5.59 14.90
C GLN A 33 -8.27 4.95 14.44
N VAL A 34 -7.16 5.68 14.53
CA VAL A 34 -5.82 5.13 14.25
C VAL A 34 -5.54 3.93 15.15
N TYR A 35 -5.78 4.05 16.46
CA TYR A 35 -5.64 2.94 17.39
C TYR A 35 -6.47 1.71 16.98
N LEU A 36 -7.74 1.92 16.68
CA LEU A 36 -8.68 0.85 16.33
C LEU A 36 -8.22 0.09 15.08
N TYR A 37 -7.89 0.79 14.00
CA TYR A 37 -7.47 0.15 12.76
C TYR A 37 -6.04 -0.41 12.83
N LEU A 38 -5.08 0.34 13.39
CA LEU A 38 -3.66 0.00 13.34
C LEU A 38 -3.22 -0.98 14.44
N PHE A 39 -3.81 -0.91 15.63
CA PHE A 39 -3.37 -1.75 16.74
C PHE A 39 -4.39 -2.85 17.04
N ALA A 40 -5.65 -2.48 17.19
CA ALA A 40 -6.66 -3.46 17.60
C ALA A 40 -7.04 -4.42 16.46
N PHE A 41 -7.37 -3.86 15.29
CA PHE A 41 -7.81 -4.64 14.15
C PHE A 41 -6.62 -5.28 13.41
N LEU A 42 -5.57 -4.51 13.07
CA LEU A 42 -4.37 -5.07 12.44
C LEU A 42 -3.67 -6.08 13.34
N GLY A 43 -3.55 -5.81 14.64
CA GLY A 43 -2.91 -6.72 15.59
C GLY A 43 -3.64 -8.07 15.64
N GLY A 44 -4.97 -8.04 15.83
CA GLY A 44 -5.79 -9.25 15.79
C GLY A 44 -5.71 -10.00 14.46
N ALA A 45 -5.74 -9.27 13.33
CA ALA A 45 -5.61 -9.85 12.00
C ALA A 45 -4.25 -10.51 11.77
N VAL A 46 -3.15 -9.82 12.08
CA VAL A 46 -1.78 -10.32 11.92
C VAL A 46 -1.54 -11.52 12.82
N THR A 47 -1.93 -11.47 14.09
CA THR A 47 -1.80 -12.62 14.99
C THR A 47 -2.57 -13.83 14.46
N THR A 48 -3.82 -13.63 14.05
CA THR A 48 -4.66 -14.72 13.50
C THR A 48 -4.04 -15.30 12.23
N LEU A 49 -3.58 -14.46 11.31
CA LEU A 49 -2.95 -14.87 10.05
C LEU A 49 -1.63 -15.63 10.29
N VAL A 50 -0.74 -15.09 11.13
CA VAL A 50 0.55 -15.71 11.43
C VAL A 50 0.36 -17.07 12.10
N VAL A 51 -0.51 -17.16 13.11
CA VAL A 51 -0.76 -18.43 13.79
C VAL A 51 -1.40 -19.45 12.84
N SER A 52 -2.36 -19.02 12.01
CA SER A 52 -2.96 -19.88 10.99
C SER A 52 -1.93 -20.37 9.98
N ALA A 53 -1.00 -19.50 9.57
CA ALA A 53 0.10 -19.86 8.68
C ALA A 53 1.06 -20.87 9.32
N LEU A 54 1.37 -20.73 10.62
CA LEU A 54 2.21 -21.70 11.35
C LEU A 54 1.54 -23.09 11.42
N VAL A 55 0.24 -23.14 11.70
CA VAL A 55 -0.51 -24.39 11.73
C VAL A 55 -0.59 -25.01 10.33
N LEU A 56 -0.90 -24.21 9.31
CA LEU A 56 -0.93 -24.66 7.92
C LEU A 56 0.42 -25.20 7.46
N PHE A 57 1.51 -24.50 7.77
CA PHE A 57 2.86 -24.95 7.50
C PHE A 57 3.15 -26.29 8.19
N ALA A 58 2.80 -26.45 9.47
CA ALA A 58 3.00 -27.69 10.20
C ALA A 58 2.22 -28.86 9.55
N VAL A 59 0.98 -28.62 9.13
CA VAL A 59 0.16 -29.63 8.45
C VAL A 59 0.76 -30.00 7.09
N LEU A 60 1.13 -29.02 6.27
CA LEU A 60 1.76 -29.25 4.96
C LEU A 60 3.11 -29.95 5.09
N ALA A 61 3.91 -29.56 6.07
CA ALA A 61 5.18 -30.19 6.37
C ALA A 61 5.00 -31.67 6.71
N TRP A 62 4.03 -31.97 7.56
CA TRP A 62 3.66 -33.35 7.90
C TRP A 62 3.16 -34.14 6.67
N ALA A 63 2.28 -33.54 5.87
CA ALA A 63 1.73 -34.17 4.67
C ALA A 63 2.80 -34.49 3.61
N LEU A 64 3.85 -33.67 3.52
CA LEU A 64 5.01 -33.92 2.64
C LEU A 64 6.01 -34.93 3.23
N GLY A 65 5.75 -35.47 4.43
CA GLY A 65 6.62 -36.45 5.08
C GLY A 65 7.96 -35.87 5.55
N LEU A 66 8.01 -34.58 5.89
CA LEU A 66 9.20 -33.96 6.51
C LEU A 66 9.54 -34.47 7.91
N PRO A 67 8.58 -34.70 8.83
CA PRO A 67 8.93 -34.98 10.21
C PRO A 67 9.54 -36.37 10.33
N THR A 68 10.79 -36.44 10.77
CA THR A 68 11.45 -37.69 11.20
C THR A 68 11.12 -38.05 12.65
N VAL A 69 10.40 -37.16 13.34
CA VAL A 69 9.97 -37.30 14.73
C VAL A 69 8.54 -37.83 14.82
N PRO A 70 8.14 -38.44 15.96
CA PRO A 70 6.77 -38.85 16.19
C PRO A 70 5.76 -37.71 15.96
N THR A 71 4.59 -38.04 15.41
CA THR A 71 3.55 -37.06 15.04
C THR A 71 3.14 -36.15 16.22
N ALA A 72 3.06 -36.70 17.43
CA ALA A 72 2.76 -35.93 18.64
C ALA A 72 3.82 -34.85 18.94
N GLN A 73 5.10 -35.13 18.65
CA GLN A 73 6.18 -34.18 18.82
C GLN A 73 6.14 -33.09 17.74
N HIS A 74 5.84 -33.45 16.49
CA HIS A 74 5.69 -32.50 15.38
C HIS A 74 4.59 -31.47 15.63
N PHE A 75 3.41 -31.91 16.09
CA PHE A 75 2.27 -31.03 16.35
C PHE A 75 2.29 -30.35 17.73
N ARG A 76 3.40 -30.41 18.47
CA ARG A 76 3.53 -29.72 19.77
C ARG A 76 3.38 -28.20 19.66
N ILE A 77 3.58 -27.64 18.47
CA ILE A 77 3.35 -26.21 18.19
C ILE A 77 1.87 -25.83 18.28
N VAL A 78 0.93 -26.72 17.92
CA VAL A 78 -0.50 -26.43 17.86
C VAL A 78 -1.07 -25.98 19.21
N PRO A 79 -0.91 -26.74 20.32
CA PRO A 79 -1.41 -26.29 21.62
C PRO A 79 -0.67 -25.04 22.14
N GLN A 80 0.55 -24.75 21.68
CA GLN A 80 1.30 -23.55 22.08
C GLN A 80 0.74 -22.29 21.42
N VAL A 81 0.30 -22.38 20.16
CA VAL A 81 -0.22 -21.24 19.41
C VAL A 81 -1.73 -21.09 19.48
N LEU A 82 -2.45 -22.13 19.92
CA LEU A 82 -3.90 -22.13 20.04
C LEU A 82 -4.46 -20.97 20.89
N PRO A 83 -3.90 -20.62 22.07
CA PRO A 83 -4.36 -19.46 22.82
C PRO A 83 -4.22 -18.15 22.05
N ALA A 84 -3.12 -17.97 21.32
CA ALA A 84 -2.90 -16.78 20.49
C ALA A 84 -3.88 -16.71 19.32
N LEU A 85 -4.21 -17.85 18.70
CA LEU A 85 -5.24 -17.92 17.67
C LEU A 85 -6.61 -17.51 18.21
N LEU A 86 -6.99 -18.02 19.38
CA LEU A 86 -8.27 -17.72 20.02
C LEU A 86 -8.35 -16.24 20.41
N VAL A 87 -7.32 -15.70 21.06
CA VAL A 87 -7.27 -14.29 21.46
C VAL A 87 -7.25 -13.36 20.24
N GLY A 88 -6.39 -13.65 19.25
CA GLY A 88 -6.31 -12.88 18.00
C GLY A 88 -7.64 -12.86 17.24
N SER A 89 -8.28 -14.03 17.10
CA SER A 89 -9.57 -14.16 16.42
C SER A 89 -10.69 -13.47 17.19
N ALA A 90 -10.71 -13.55 18.52
CA ALA A 90 -11.69 -12.89 19.36
C ALA A 90 -11.56 -11.36 19.28
N LEU A 91 -10.33 -10.83 19.36
CA LEU A 91 -10.05 -9.40 19.18
C LEU A 91 -10.47 -8.94 17.78
N LEU A 92 -10.12 -9.70 16.74
CA LEU A 92 -10.49 -9.37 15.37
C LEU A 92 -12.02 -9.33 15.20
N ALA A 93 -12.73 -10.37 15.66
CA ALA A 93 -14.18 -10.46 15.55
C ALA A 93 -14.89 -9.36 16.35
N TYR A 94 -14.39 -9.04 17.55
CA TYR A 94 -14.92 -7.96 18.37
C TYR A 94 -14.76 -6.59 17.67
N HIS A 95 -13.56 -6.23 17.24
CA HIS A 95 -13.31 -4.94 16.60
C HIS A 95 -13.96 -4.85 15.22
N TRP A 96 -14.09 -5.96 14.49
CA TRP A 96 -14.87 -6.02 13.25
C TRP A 96 -16.33 -5.60 13.49
N ARG A 97 -16.95 -6.13 14.54
CA ARG A 97 -18.33 -5.76 14.90
C ARG A 97 -18.45 -4.29 15.30
N VAL A 98 -17.46 -3.75 16.01
CA VAL A 98 -17.41 -2.33 16.38
C VAL A 98 -17.31 -1.44 15.12
N VAL A 99 -16.39 -1.76 14.20
CA VAL A 99 -16.25 -1.02 12.92
C VAL A 99 -17.53 -1.07 12.09
N GLN A 100 -18.15 -2.24 11.97
CA GLN A 100 -19.41 -2.40 11.25
C GLN A 100 -20.52 -1.54 11.86
N GLY A 101 -20.67 -1.57 13.19
CA GLY A 101 -21.68 -0.78 13.90
C GLY A 101 -21.48 0.73 13.81
N GLU A 102 -20.23 1.19 13.73
CA GLU A 102 -19.89 2.61 13.56
C GLU A 102 -20.04 3.08 12.12
N SER A 103 -19.68 2.25 11.15
CA SER A 103 -19.84 2.56 9.73
C SER A 103 -21.29 2.76 9.30
N ALA A 104 -22.24 2.12 9.98
CA ALA A 104 -23.66 2.32 9.75
C ALA A 104 -24.21 3.64 10.36
N ARG A 105 -23.44 4.31 11.23
CA ARG A 105 -23.89 5.49 12.00
C ARG A 105 -23.20 6.78 11.60
N ARG A 106 -22.04 6.74 10.93
CA ARG A 106 -21.27 7.92 10.55
C ARG A 106 -20.69 7.75 9.15
N GLU A 107 -21.37 8.34 8.17
CA GLU A 107 -20.87 8.50 6.80
C GLU A 107 -19.77 9.58 6.79
N GLY A 108 -18.64 9.34 6.11
CA GLY A 108 -17.61 10.37 5.86
C GLY A 108 -16.28 10.23 6.62
N HIS A 109 -16.24 10.42 7.95
CA HIS A 109 -14.95 10.55 8.67
C HIS A 109 -14.11 9.26 8.77
N LEU A 110 -14.71 8.08 8.58
CA LEU A 110 -14.06 6.77 8.78
C LEU A 110 -13.45 6.19 7.50
N GLU A 111 -13.68 6.81 6.34
CA GLU A 111 -13.33 6.21 5.06
C GLU A 111 -11.83 6.21 4.78
N GLY A 112 -11.11 7.26 5.17
CA GLY A 112 -9.67 7.38 4.95
C GLY A 112 -8.86 6.29 5.69
N ALA A 113 -9.15 6.06 6.97
CA ALA A 113 -8.48 5.04 7.77
C ALA A 113 -8.79 3.62 7.25
N ARG A 114 -10.05 3.37 6.89
CA ARG A 114 -10.48 2.09 6.30
C ARG A 114 -9.80 1.83 4.95
N ARG A 115 -9.69 2.86 4.10
CA ARG A 115 -8.95 2.83 2.83
C ARG A 115 -7.50 2.45 3.06
N ALA A 116 -6.78 3.19 3.91
CA ALA A 116 -5.37 2.94 4.23
C ALA A 116 -5.15 1.51 4.76
N PHE A 117 -6.02 1.06 5.67
CA PHE A 117 -5.96 -0.29 6.21
C PHE A 117 -6.15 -1.38 5.14
N GLY A 118 -7.10 -1.19 4.22
CA GLY A 118 -7.30 -2.10 3.08
C GLY A 118 -6.05 -2.22 2.20
N TYR A 119 -5.35 -1.11 1.96
CA TYR A 119 -4.09 -1.10 1.20
C TYR A 119 -2.93 -1.76 1.96
N ILE A 120 -2.85 -1.60 3.30
CA ILE A 120 -1.85 -2.31 4.12
C ILE A 120 -2.04 -3.83 4.01
N LEU A 121 -3.27 -4.32 4.15
CA LEU A 121 -3.55 -5.76 4.02
C LEU A 121 -3.32 -6.28 2.60
N ALA A 122 -3.66 -5.49 1.57
CA ALA A 122 -3.33 -5.83 0.19
C ALA A 122 -1.81 -5.94 -0.02
N GLY A 123 -1.03 -5.03 0.59
CA GLY A 123 0.43 -5.04 0.52
C GLY A 123 1.06 -6.22 1.25
N LEU A 124 0.58 -6.54 2.45
CA LEU A 124 1.03 -7.70 3.21
C LEU A 124 0.72 -9.02 2.49
N GLY A 125 -0.49 -9.11 1.91
CA GLY A 125 -0.89 -10.23 1.07
C GLY A 125 0.01 -10.38 -0.15
N LEU A 126 0.28 -9.27 -0.86
CA LEU A 126 1.15 -9.27 -2.05
C LEU A 126 2.58 -9.68 -1.69
N ALA A 127 3.16 -9.12 -0.64
CA ALA A 127 4.52 -9.45 -0.21
C ALA A 127 4.66 -10.94 0.13
N THR A 128 3.67 -11.48 0.86
CA THR A 128 3.62 -12.90 1.22
C THR A 128 3.44 -13.78 -0.02
N LEU A 129 2.56 -13.40 -0.95
CA LEU A 129 2.34 -14.10 -2.21
C LEU A 129 3.63 -14.12 -3.06
N VAL A 130 4.28 -12.98 -3.25
CA VAL A 130 5.52 -12.85 -4.02
C VAL A 130 6.62 -13.71 -3.41
N ALA A 131 6.79 -13.72 -2.08
CA ALA A 131 7.77 -14.58 -1.41
C ALA A 131 7.49 -16.09 -1.66
N GLY A 132 6.22 -16.49 -1.62
CA GLY A 132 5.81 -17.86 -1.93
C GLY A 132 6.08 -18.23 -3.40
N LEU A 133 5.75 -17.34 -4.35
CA LEU A 133 5.98 -17.56 -5.78
C LEU A 133 7.46 -17.63 -6.14
N VAL A 134 8.30 -16.76 -5.56
CA VAL A 134 9.77 -16.82 -5.72
C VAL A 134 10.29 -18.17 -5.22
N SER A 135 9.79 -18.65 -4.07
CA SER A 135 10.20 -19.94 -3.50
C SER A 135 9.75 -21.13 -4.36
N LEU A 136 8.52 -21.11 -4.89
CA LEU A 136 8.02 -22.14 -5.81
C LEU A 136 8.79 -22.16 -7.12
N LEU A 137 9.03 -20.99 -7.73
CA LEU A 137 9.81 -20.89 -8.96
C LEU A 137 11.26 -21.33 -8.74
N GLY A 138 11.88 -20.92 -7.63
CA GLY A 138 13.23 -21.37 -7.27
C GLY A 138 13.32 -22.89 -7.10
N LEU A 139 12.29 -23.52 -6.52
CA LEU A 139 12.18 -24.98 -6.44
C LEU A 139 12.02 -25.62 -7.82
N LEU A 140 11.07 -25.13 -8.63
CA LEU A 140 10.80 -25.64 -9.98
C LEU A 140 12.05 -25.60 -10.87
N LEU A 141 12.74 -24.46 -10.88
CA LEU A 141 14.00 -24.27 -11.60
C LEU A 141 15.10 -25.20 -11.09
N GLY A 142 15.12 -25.49 -9.78
CA GLY A 142 16.08 -26.43 -9.18
C GLY A 142 15.84 -27.88 -9.63
N PHE A 143 14.57 -28.31 -9.73
CA PHE A 143 14.23 -29.65 -10.21
C PHE A 143 14.46 -29.83 -11.72
N ALA A 144 14.48 -28.74 -12.48
CA ALA A 144 14.76 -28.79 -13.91
C ALA A 144 16.23 -29.12 -14.25
N VAL A 145 17.15 -29.10 -13.27
CA VAL A 145 18.59 -29.34 -13.47
C VAL A 145 18.94 -30.81 -13.13
N PRO A 146 19.33 -31.64 -14.12
CA PRO A 146 19.75 -33.02 -13.88
C PRO A 146 21.02 -33.08 -13.00
N GLY A 147 21.03 -33.95 -11.99
CA GLY A 147 22.19 -34.16 -11.10
C GLY A 147 22.20 -33.36 -9.79
N MET A 148 21.30 -32.38 -9.61
CA MET A 148 21.06 -31.75 -8.29
C MET A 148 19.94 -32.41 -7.47
N GLY A 149 19.33 -33.47 -8.02
CA GLY A 149 18.31 -34.28 -7.35
C GLY A 149 18.88 -35.25 -6.30
N THR A 150 20.21 -35.36 -6.14
CA THR A 150 20.83 -36.12 -5.06
C THR A 150 21.07 -35.18 -3.87
N PRO A 151 20.28 -35.27 -2.79
CA PRO A 151 20.52 -34.48 -1.60
C PRO A 151 21.91 -34.80 -1.06
N LEU A 152 22.73 -33.77 -0.91
CA LEU A 152 23.89 -33.80 -0.02
C LEU A 152 23.39 -34.26 1.35
N VAL A 153 23.68 -35.52 1.68
CA VAL A 153 23.71 -36.15 3.02
C VAL A 153 22.83 -35.46 4.08
N GLY A 154 21.61 -35.97 4.30
CA GLY A 154 20.96 -35.93 5.62
C GLY A 154 19.83 -34.91 5.89
N MET A 155 19.51 -33.98 4.99
CA MET A 155 18.30 -33.14 5.09
C MET A 155 17.74 -32.93 3.68
N GLU A 156 16.48 -33.29 3.39
CA GLU A 156 15.83 -32.88 2.14
C GLU A 156 15.24 -31.47 2.30
N PRO A 157 15.97 -30.38 1.96
CA PRO A 157 15.57 -29.02 2.33
C PRO A 157 14.40 -28.53 1.48
N TRP A 158 14.14 -29.18 0.35
CA TRP A 158 13.14 -28.78 -0.63
C TRP A 158 11.70 -28.97 -0.14
N ARG A 159 11.41 -30.03 0.64
CA ARG A 159 10.06 -30.27 1.15
C ARG A 159 9.65 -29.20 2.15
N GLY A 160 10.59 -28.76 3.00
CA GLY A 160 10.37 -27.69 3.99
C GLY A 160 10.12 -26.36 3.29
N LEU A 161 10.94 -26.05 2.30
CA LEU A 161 10.75 -24.88 1.45
C LEU A 161 9.43 -24.95 0.66
N LEU A 162 9.03 -26.13 0.16
CA LEU A 162 7.76 -26.33 -0.55
C LEU A 162 6.57 -26.10 0.40
N ALA A 163 6.59 -26.68 1.60
CA ALA A 163 5.55 -26.44 2.60
C ALA A 163 5.42 -24.94 2.94
N LEU A 164 6.55 -24.25 3.10
CA LEU A 164 6.58 -22.81 3.36
C LEU A 164 6.00 -22.03 2.18
N ALA A 165 6.44 -22.32 0.96
CA ALA A 165 6.01 -21.62 -0.24
C ALA A 165 4.50 -21.81 -0.49
N LEU A 166 3.99 -23.04 -0.31
CA LEU A 166 2.57 -23.34 -0.41
C LEU A 166 1.76 -22.61 0.68
N THR A 167 2.27 -22.55 1.91
CA THR A 167 1.65 -21.78 3.00
C THR A 167 1.56 -20.30 2.63
N GLN A 168 2.64 -19.72 2.13
CA GLN A 168 2.72 -18.31 1.75
C GLN A 168 1.76 -17.98 0.60
N VAL A 169 1.65 -18.83 -0.42
CA VAL A 169 0.69 -18.66 -1.51
C VAL A 169 -0.76 -18.80 -1.01
N ALA A 170 -1.03 -19.81 -0.18
CA ALA A 170 -2.37 -20.08 0.36
C ALA A 170 -2.89 -18.97 1.29
N ILE A 171 -1.99 -18.28 2.00
CA ILE A 171 -2.35 -17.16 2.88
C ILE A 171 -2.30 -15.81 2.12
N GLY A 172 -1.20 -15.54 1.43
CA GLY A 172 -0.95 -14.27 0.75
C GLY A 172 -1.84 -14.05 -0.47
N GLY A 173 -2.07 -15.11 -1.26
CA GLY A 173 -2.87 -15.05 -2.48
C GLY A 173 -4.31 -14.58 -2.25
N PRO A 174 -5.10 -15.28 -1.41
CA PRO A 174 -6.46 -14.85 -1.09
C PRO A 174 -6.54 -13.49 -0.41
N LEU A 175 -5.59 -13.19 0.51
CA LEU A 175 -5.55 -11.90 1.21
C LEU A 175 -5.33 -10.75 0.22
N TRP A 176 -4.35 -10.89 -0.67
CA TRP A 176 -4.11 -9.92 -1.73
C TRP A 176 -5.31 -9.80 -2.66
N ALA A 177 -5.80 -10.92 -3.23
CA ALA A 177 -6.88 -10.91 -4.21
C ALA A 177 -8.15 -10.26 -3.66
N TRP A 178 -8.50 -10.54 -2.40
CA TRP A 178 -9.66 -9.95 -1.74
C TRP A 178 -9.49 -8.44 -1.53
N HIS A 179 -8.41 -8.00 -0.87
CA HIS A 179 -8.25 -6.59 -0.52
C HIS A 179 -7.97 -5.71 -1.74
N TRP A 180 -7.15 -6.20 -2.66
CA TRP A 180 -6.85 -5.51 -3.89
C TRP A 180 -8.03 -5.48 -4.85
N GLY A 181 -8.77 -6.60 -5.00
CA GLY A 181 -9.99 -6.64 -5.80
C GLY A 181 -11.05 -5.66 -5.30
N ARG A 182 -11.21 -5.53 -3.98
CA ARG A 182 -12.09 -4.51 -3.38
C ARG A 182 -11.60 -3.09 -3.59
N ALA A 183 -10.29 -2.85 -3.60
CA ALA A 183 -9.72 -1.54 -3.91
C ALA A 183 -9.93 -1.16 -5.39
N GLN A 184 -9.75 -2.11 -6.31
CA GLN A 184 -10.04 -1.91 -7.74
C GLN A 184 -11.54 -1.71 -8.00
N GLY A 185 -12.40 -2.52 -7.37
CA GLY A 185 -13.85 -2.34 -7.46
C GLY A 185 -14.31 -0.96 -6.98
N ARG A 186 -13.69 -0.40 -5.94
CA ARG A 186 -13.96 0.98 -5.50
C ARG A 186 -13.47 2.02 -6.50
N ALA A 187 -12.30 1.84 -7.10
CA ALA A 187 -11.82 2.75 -8.14
C ALA A 187 -12.70 2.76 -9.40
N VAL A 188 -13.34 1.63 -9.72
CA VAL A 188 -14.33 1.57 -10.82
C VAL A 188 -15.64 2.27 -10.43
N ARG A 189 -16.12 2.11 -9.19
CA ARG A 189 -17.40 2.67 -8.71
C ARG A 189 -17.34 4.16 -8.39
N GLU A 190 -16.28 4.59 -7.71
CA GLU A 190 -16.10 5.95 -7.18
C GLU A 190 -15.24 6.82 -8.13
N GLY A 191 -14.59 6.22 -9.13
CA GLY A 191 -13.82 6.92 -10.15
C GLY A 191 -12.71 7.79 -9.56
N GLU A 192 -12.79 9.09 -9.83
CA GLU A 192 -11.81 10.10 -9.42
C GLU A 192 -11.64 10.19 -7.89
N ALA A 193 -12.72 10.02 -7.13
CA ALA A 193 -12.71 10.14 -5.67
C ALA A 193 -11.85 9.06 -4.96
N GLU A 194 -11.72 7.86 -5.54
CA GLU A 194 -10.82 6.82 -5.01
C GLU A 194 -9.41 6.91 -5.64
N ARG A 195 -9.33 7.26 -6.93
CA ARG A 195 -8.06 7.36 -7.67
C ARG A 195 -7.14 8.47 -7.14
N THR A 196 -7.72 9.54 -6.63
CA THR A 196 -6.98 10.68 -6.04
C THR A 196 -6.57 10.46 -4.58
N THR A 197 -6.98 9.34 -3.96
CA THR A 197 -6.68 9.11 -2.54
C THR A 197 -5.18 8.94 -2.29
N LEU A 198 -4.69 9.62 -1.25
CA LEU A 198 -3.29 9.51 -0.82
C LEU A 198 -2.92 8.06 -0.46
N ALA A 199 -3.84 7.29 0.10
CA ALA A 199 -3.62 5.88 0.44
C ALA A 199 -3.34 5.01 -0.79
N ARG A 200 -4.15 5.12 -1.86
CA ARG A 200 -3.93 4.40 -3.12
C ARG A 200 -2.63 4.80 -3.78
N ARG A 201 -2.34 6.11 -3.77
CA ARG A 201 -1.10 6.67 -4.33
C ARG A 201 0.13 6.11 -3.63
N ILE A 202 0.21 6.23 -2.30
CA ILE A 202 1.33 5.69 -1.50
C ILE A 202 1.48 4.20 -1.75
N PHE A 203 0.38 3.44 -1.75
CA PHE A 203 0.41 2.01 -2.00
C PHE A 203 1.01 1.66 -3.37
N LEU A 204 0.53 2.28 -4.45
CA LEU A 204 1.01 2.02 -5.80
C LEU A 204 2.50 2.35 -5.97
N TYR A 205 2.94 3.51 -5.48
CA TYR A 205 4.36 3.87 -5.55
C TYR A 205 5.23 2.97 -4.68
N ALA A 206 4.77 2.61 -3.48
CA ALA A 206 5.52 1.71 -2.60
C ALA A 206 5.68 0.33 -3.24
N VAL A 207 4.61 -0.23 -3.81
CA VAL A 207 4.65 -1.53 -4.51
C VAL A 207 5.55 -1.47 -5.73
N LEU A 208 5.42 -0.44 -6.58
CA LEU A 208 6.27 -0.28 -7.76
C LEU A 208 7.74 -0.10 -7.39
N CYS A 209 8.04 0.72 -6.38
CA CYS A 209 9.40 0.94 -5.89
C CYS A 209 10.00 -0.37 -5.36
N LEU A 210 9.26 -1.10 -4.53
CA LEU A 210 9.72 -2.37 -3.96
C LEU A 210 9.93 -3.44 -5.03
N LEU A 211 8.98 -3.59 -5.97
CA LEU A 211 9.12 -4.52 -7.10
C LEU A 211 10.32 -4.14 -7.98
N ALA A 212 10.49 -2.85 -8.30
CA ALA A 212 11.62 -2.38 -9.08
C ALA A 212 12.96 -2.65 -8.37
N LEU A 213 13.06 -2.37 -7.06
CA LEU A 213 14.26 -2.60 -6.26
C LEU A 213 14.61 -4.09 -6.19
N VAL A 214 13.62 -4.93 -5.87
CA VAL A 214 13.80 -6.38 -5.75
C VAL A 214 14.11 -7.00 -7.12
N GLY A 215 13.41 -6.58 -8.17
CA GLY A 215 13.67 -7.01 -9.54
C GLY A 215 15.05 -6.61 -10.05
N LEU A 216 15.47 -5.37 -9.78
CA LEU A 216 16.80 -4.89 -10.14
C LEU A 216 17.89 -5.67 -9.39
N GLY A 217 17.71 -5.88 -8.07
CA GLY A 217 18.63 -6.70 -7.28
C GLY A 217 18.75 -8.13 -7.81
N GLY A 218 17.61 -8.75 -8.16
CA GLY A 218 17.58 -10.06 -8.82
C GLY A 218 18.26 -10.06 -10.18
N ALA A 219 18.02 -9.06 -11.01
CA ALA A 219 18.61 -8.94 -12.35
C ALA A 219 20.13 -8.75 -12.30
N VAL A 220 20.61 -7.87 -11.42
CA VAL A 220 22.04 -7.67 -11.17
C VAL A 220 22.66 -8.96 -10.65
N GLY A 221 22.08 -9.59 -9.63
CA GLY A 221 22.59 -10.85 -9.09
C GLY A 221 22.68 -11.96 -10.14
N PHE A 222 21.63 -12.12 -10.95
CA PHE A 222 21.61 -13.09 -12.05
C PHE A 222 22.68 -12.78 -13.11
N LEU A 223 22.76 -11.52 -13.55
CA LEU A 223 23.71 -11.09 -14.58
C LEU A 223 25.16 -11.23 -14.10
N SER A 224 25.45 -10.90 -12.84
CA SER A 224 26.79 -11.07 -12.27
C SER A 224 27.21 -12.54 -12.25
N LEU A 225 26.30 -13.46 -11.89
CA LEU A 225 26.57 -14.90 -11.96
C LEU A 225 26.79 -15.34 -13.41
N LEU A 226 25.94 -14.89 -14.33
CA LEU A 226 26.03 -15.24 -15.75
C LEU A 226 27.36 -14.77 -16.35
N LEU A 227 27.75 -13.52 -16.10
CA LEU A 227 29.01 -12.96 -16.59
C LEU A 227 30.21 -13.70 -15.99
N ARG A 228 30.19 -13.97 -14.68
CA ARG A 228 31.29 -14.68 -14.00
C ARG A 228 31.52 -16.06 -14.61
N ASP A 229 30.46 -16.84 -14.81
CA ASP A 229 30.57 -18.21 -15.33
C ASP A 229 30.86 -18.24 -16.83
N LEU A 230 30.32 -17.27 -17.59
CA LEU A 230 30.63 -17.07 -19.01
C LEU A 230 32.11 -16.72 -19.22
N LEU A 231 32.65 -15.77 -18.47
CA LEU A 231 34.06 -15.37 -18.56
C LEU A 231 35.01 -16.49 -18.12
N ALA A 232 34.60 -17.33 -17.17
CA ALA A 232 35.36 -18.50 -16.74
C ALA A 232 35.30 -19.67 -17.73
N GLY A 233 34.46 -19.60 -18.78
CA GLY A 233 34.20 -20.72 -19.69
C GLY A 233 33.48 -21.89 -19.03
N ARG A 234 32.73 -21.64 -17.94
CA ARG A 234 32.09 -22.64 -17.09
C ARG A 234 30.56 -22.58 -17.14
N LEU A 235 29.98 -22.21 -18.27
CA LEU A 235 28.53 -22.31 -18.47
C LEU A 235 28.11 -23.79 -18.44
N SER A 236 27.75 -24.25 -17.25
CA SER A 236 27.33 -25.62 -16.98
C SER A 236 25.93 -25.63 -16.37
N ALA A 237 25.36 -26.82 -16.21
CA ALA A 237 24.09 -27.01 -15.51
C ALA A 237 24.12 -26.47 -14.06
N GLU A 238 25.32 -26.33 -13.48
CA GLU A 238 25.54 -25.79 -12.13
C GLU A 238 25.17 -24.31 -12.01
N PHE A 239 25.32 -23.54 -13.10
CA PHE A 239 24.91 -22.13 -13.17
C PHE A 239 23.42 -21.96 -12.84
N LEU A 240 22.55 -22.81 -13.39
CA LEU A 240 21.12 -22.75 -13.12
C LEU A 240 20.79 -23.10 -11.66
N GLY A 241 21.59 -23.95 -11.00
CA GLY A 241 21.39 -24.26 -9.59
C GLY A 241 21.62 -23.08 -8.65
N VAL A 242 22.67 -22.29 -8.91
CA VAL A 242 22.99 -21.09 -8.13
C VAL A 242 22.12 -19.90 -8.59
N GLY A 243 21.95 -19.75 -9.90
CA GLY A 243 21.21 -18.66 -10.53
C GLY A 243 19.69 -18.73 -10.40
N ARG A 244 19.11 -19.88 -10.01
CA ARG A 244 17.65 -20.05 -9.89
C ARG A 244 16.97 -19.06 -8.97
N TRP A 245 17.62 -18.64 -7.89
CA TRP A 245 17.04 -17.72 -6.92
C TRP A 245 16.92 -16.29 -7.47
N PRO A 246 18.01 -15.66 -7.96
CA PRO A 246 17.93 -14.42 -8.71
C PRO A 246 16.95 -14.49 -9.89
N LEU A 247 16.97 -15.60 -10.65
CA LEU A 247 16.07 -15.79 -11.79
C LEU A 247 14.60 -15.84 -11.36
N ALA A 248 14.27 -16.59 -10.29
CA ALA A 248 12.91 -16.67 -9.75
C ALA A 248 12.42 -15.29 -9.27
N VAL A 249 13.29 -14.49 -8.67
CA VAL A 249 12.98 -13.09 -8.29
C VAL A 249 12.66 -12.26 -9.53
N VAL A 250 13.50 -12.30 -10.57
CA VAL A 250 13.29 -11.56 -11.81
C VAL A 250 11.97 -11.97 -12.47
N LEU A 251 11.72 -13.26 -12.63
CA LEU A 251 10.51 -13.79 -13.25
C LEU A 251 9.25 -13.39 -12.47
N THR A 252 9.29 -13.47 -11.14
CA THR A 252 8.16 -13.05 -10.30
C THR A 252 7.92 -11.55 -10.44
N THR A 253 8.97 -10.73 -10.37
CA THR A 253 8.83 -9.28 -10.53
C THR A 253 8.27 -8.92 -11.90
N LEU A 254 8.74 -9.57 -12.98
CA LEU A 254 8.24 -9.35 -14.33
C LEU A 254 6.75 -9.70 -14.49
N ALA A 255 6.20 -10.59 -13.65
CA ALA A 255 4.78 -10.89 -13.65
C ALA A 255 3.93 -9.77 -13.01
N PHE A 256 4.41 -9.12 -11.94
CA PHE A 256 3.64 -8.11 -11.19
C PHE A 256 3.92 -6.67 -11.60
N LEU A 257 5.15 -6.34 -11.98
CA LEU A 257 5.55 -4.96 -12.27
C LEU A 257 4.74 -4.34 -13.43
N PRO A 258 4.53 -5.02 -14.58
CA PRO A 258 3.74 -4.47 -15.68
C PRO A 258 2.29 -4.19 -15.28
N TYR A 259 1.71 -5.08 -14.46
CA TYR A 259 0.35 -4.93 -13.95
C TYR A 259 0.20 -3.65 -13.11
N TYR A 260 1.04 -3.48 -12.09
CA TYR A 260 0.98 -2.28 -11.24
C TYR A 260 1.36 -1.00 -11.96
N TRP A 261 2.25 -1.09 -12.96
CA TRP A 261 2.62 0.03 -13.81
C TRP A 261 1.45 0.48 -14.68
N GLN A 262 0.71 -0.46 -15.27
CA GLN A 262 -0.48 -0.17 -16.04
C GLN A 262 -1.55 0.50 -15.18
N VAL A 263 -1.81 -0.03 -13.99
CA VAL A 263 -2.79 0.55 -13.05
C VAL A 263 -2.42 1.99 -12.67
N LEU A 264 -1.14 2.26 -12.37
CA LEU A 264 -0.69 3.62 -12.09
C LEU A 264 -0.91 4.56 -13.30
N ARG A 265 -0.60 4.09 -14.51
CA ARG A 265 -0.83 4.87 -15.74
C ARG A 265 -2.31 5.15 -15.99
N GLU A 266 -3.19 4.19 -15.71
CA GLU A 266 -4.64 4.37 -15.81
C GLU A 266 -5.14 5.40 -14.81
N ASP A 267 -4.66 5.36 -13.57
CA ASP A 267 -4.99 6.34 -12.55
C ASP A 267 -4.50 7.75 -12.94
N GLN A 268 -3.28 7.86 -13.49
CA GLN A 268 -2.72 9.14 -13.97
C GLN A 268 -3.52 9.71 -15.15
N ARG A 269 -3.88 8.89 -16.14
CA ARG A 269 -4.72 9.30 -17.28
C ARG A 269 -6.10 9.78 -16.84
N ALA A 270 -6.61 9.20 -15.76
CA ALA A 270 -7.88 9.59 -15.16
C ALA A 270 -7.80 10.83 -14.24
N GLY A 271 -6.68 11.58 -14.27
CA GLY A 271 -6.57 12.84 -13.55
C GLY A 271 -6.16 12.72 -12.08
N ALA A 272 -5.75 11.53 -11.59
CA ALA A 272 -5.39 11.32 -10.19
C ALA A 272 -4.29 12.26 -9.66
N GLU A 273 -3.41 12.75 -10.54
CA GLU A 273 -2.34 13.69 -10.19
C GLU A 273 -2.72 15.18 -10.39
N GLY A 274 -3.87 15.46 -11.01
CA GLY A 274 -4.34 16.81 -11.34
C GLY A 274 -5.07 17.53 -10.21
N VAL A 275 -5.74 16.79 -9.32
CA VAL A 275 -6.68 17.35 -8.32
C VAL A 275 -6.01 18.07 -7.14
N GLY A 276 -4.69 17.96 -7.00
CA GLY A 276 -3.91 18.66 -5.97
C GLY A 276 -3.10 19.86 -6.46
N ARG A 277 -3.00 20.09 -7.78
CA ARG A 277 -2.29 21.26 -8.31
C ARG A 277 -3.24 22.44 -8.27
N ARG A 278 -3.21 23.19 -7.16
CA ARG A 278 -3.74 24.57 -7.07
C ARG A 278 -3.44 25.27 -8.41
N LYS A 279 -4.47 25.76 -9.12
CA LYS A 279 -4.26 26.44 -10.41
C LYS A 279 -3.23 27.54 -10.20
N ALA A 280 -2.15 27.53 -10.98
CA ALA A 280 -1.15 28.57 -10.93
C ALA A 280 -1.77 29.82 -11.55
N ILE A 281 -2.16 30.76 -10.70
CA ILE A 281 -2.74 32.03 -11.13
C ILE A 281 -1.60 33.00 -11.34
N ILE A 282 -1.46 33.48 -12.58
CA ILE A 282 -0.52 34.52 -12.95
C ILE A 282 -1.35 35.79 -13.13
N LEU A 283 -1.08 36.81 -12.32
CA LEU A 283 -1.71 38.12 -12.42
C LEU A 283 -0.77 39.08 -13.14
N VAL A 284 -1.20 39.66 -14.25
CA VAL A 284 -0.51 40.76 -14.93
C VAL A 284 -1.18 42.06 -14.50
N VAL A 285 -0.44 42.90 -13.78
CA VAL A 285 -0.96 44.16 -13.23
C VAL A 285 0.15 45.22 -13.17
N GLY A 286 -0.22 46.50 -13.19
CA GLY A 286 0.74 47.59 -12.98
C GLY A 286 1.33 47.62 -11.57
N GLU A 287 2.43 48.36 -11.37
CA GLU A 287 3.17 48.43 -10.09
C GLU A 287 2.32 48.81 -8.87
N ARG A 288 1.20 49.51 -9.07
CA ARG A 288 0.23 49.88 -8.02
C ARG A 288 -0.82 48.81 -7.71
N GLY A 289 -0.69 47.60 -8.27
CA GLY A 289 -1.66 46.50 -8.16
C GLY A 289 -1.54 45.57 -6.96
N THR A 290 -0.80 45.97 -5.92
CA THR A 290 -0.62 45.17 -4.70
C THR A 290 -1.95 44.88 -3.98
N ALA A 291 -2.88 45.85 -3.96
CA ALA A 291 -4.19 45.69 -3.34
C ALA A 291 -5.06 44.65 -4.08
N LEU A 292 -5.04 44.66 -5.42
CA LEU A 292 -5.78 43.70 -6.25
C LEU A 292 -5.24 42.28 -6.08
N ARG A 293 -3.91 42.13 -5.96
CA ARG A 293 -3.28 40.85 -5.64
C ARG A 293 -3.81 40.28 -4.32
N SER A 294 -3.82 41.07 -3.25
CA SER A 294 -4.29 40.62 -1.92
C SER A 294 -5.77 40.22 -1.95
N GLN A 295 -6.62 40.98 -2.64
CA GLN A 295 -8.04 40.64 -2.82
C GLN A 295 -8.24 39.31 -3.55
N LEU A 296 -7.43 39.04 -4.57
CA LEU A 296 -7.48 37.78 -5.33
C LEU A 296 -6.94 36.60 -4.52
N GLU A 297 -5.86 36.80 -3.75
CA GLU A 297 -5.31 35.76 -2.87
C GLU A 297 -6.32 35.36 -1.79
N GLU A 298 -7.05 36.34 -1.21
CA GLU A 298 -8.10 36.12 -0.22
C GLU A 298 -9.33 35.42 -0.81
N ALA A 299 -9.82 35.90 -1.96
CA ALA A 299 -11.03 35.35 -2.59
C ALA A 299 -10.82 33.94 -3.18
N LEU A 300 -9.65 33.68 -3.77
CA LEU A 300 -9.34 32.41 -4.42
C LEU A 300 -8.71 31.40 -3.46
N GLY A 301 -8.11 31.84 -2.35
CA GLY A 301 -7.44 30.98 -1.36
C GLY A 301 -6.16 30.33 -1.89
N VAL A 302 -5.56 30.91 -2.93
CA VAL A 302 -4.36 30.45 -3.64
C VAL A 302 -3.36 31.59 -3.79
N SER A 303 -2.07 31.28 -3.76
CA SER A 303 -1.02 32.28 -4.02
C SER A 303 -1.04 32.69 -5.50
N VAL A 304 -1.00 34.00 -5.73
CA VAL A 304 -1.04 34.61 -7.06
C VAL A 304 0.37 35.07 -7.42
N HIS A 305 0.92 34.59 -8.54
CA HIS A 305 2.21 35.05 -9.04
C HIS A 305 2.00 36.31 -9.88
N THR A 306 2.65 37.41 -9.53
CA THR A 306 2.45 38.69 -10.21
C THR A 306 3.55 38.96 -11.24
N LEU A 307 3.14 39.36 -12.44
CA LEU A 307 3.99 39.96 -13.46
C LEU A 307 3.65 41.45 -13.53
N TRP A 308 4.66 42.29 -13.29
CA TRP A 308 4.52 43.74 -13.26
C TRP A 308 4.70 44.32 -14.66
N VAL A 309 3.86 45.28 -15.02
CA VAL A 309 3.96 46.05 -16.26
C VAL A 309 4.30 47.49 -15.91
N GLU A 310 5.41 48.01 -16.45
CA GLU A 310 5.94 49.36 -16.14
C GLU A 310 4.98 50.49 -16.57
N ASP A 311 4.35 50.37 -17.74
CA ASP A 311 3.46 51.40 -18.33
C ASP A 311 1.96 51.07 -18.16
N ALA A 312 1.57 50.56 -16.99
CA ALA A 312 0.18 50.21 -16.72
C ALA A 312 -0.55 51.24 -15.86
N GLU A 313 -1.75 51.62 -16.31
CA GLU A 313 -2.69 52.44 -15.56
C GLU A 313 -3.13 51.79 -14.24
N GLU A 314 -3.76 52.59 -13.37
CA GLU A 314 -4.23 52.14 -12.06
C GLU A 314 -5.22 50.96 -12.21
N PRO A 315 -5.01 49.86 -11.47
CA PRO A 315 -5.85 48.68 -11.62
C PRO A 315 -7.27 48.93 -11.10
N PRO A 316 -8.28 48.27 -11.69
CA PRO A 316 -9.66 48.45 -11.26
C PRO A 316 -9.87 47.89 -9.85
N HIS A 317 -10.67 48.60 -9.05
CA HIS A 317 -11.22 48.06 -7.81
C HIS A 317 -12.35 47.08 -8.14
N LEU A 318 -12.19 45.81 -7.79
CA LEU A 318 -13.21 44.80 -8.01
C LEU A 318 -14.26 44.84 -6.89
N THR A 319 -15.53 44.82 -7.27
CA THR A 319 -16.63 44.59 -6.33
C THR A 319 -16.67 43.12 -5.89
N PRO A 320 -17.27 42.79 -4.72
CA PRO A 320 -17.39 41.42 -4.25
C PRO A 320 -18.08 40.49 -5.26
N GLU A 321 -19.09 40.98 -5.97
CA GLU A 321 -19.81 40.25 -7.02
C GLU A 321 -18.91 39.91 -8.21
N ALA A 322 -18.01 40.83 -8.60
CA ALA A 322 -17.05 40.61 -9.67
C ALA A 322 -15.97 39.58 -9.27
N LEU A 323 -15.56 39.57 -7.99
CA LEU A 323 -14.65 38.57 -7.44
C LEU A 323 -15.26 37.16 -7.44
N ASP A 324 -16.55 37.04 -7.09
CA ASP A 324 -17.27 35.76 -7.15
C ASP A 324 -17.44 35.25 -8.59
N ALA A 325 -17.79 36.14 -9.52
CA ALA A 325 -17.85 35.80 -10.95
C ALA A 325 -16.49 35.34 -11.49
N LEU A 326 -15.40 36.03 -11.11
CA LEU A 326 -14.04 35.67 -11.47
C LEU A 326 -13.65 34.31 -10.90
N ARG A 327 -14.03 34.02 -9.65
CA ARG A 327 -13.78 32.73 -9.00
C ARG A 327 -14.45 31.59 -9.75
N GLU A 328 -15.68 31.78 -10.20
CA GLU A 328 -16.41 30.78 -10.95
C GLU A 328 -15.83 30.59 -12.37
N GLN A 329 -15.39 31.67 -13.00
CA GLN A 329 -14.70 31.63 -14.30
C GLN A 329 -13.32 30.93 -14.20
N VAL A 330 -12.54 31.23 -13.16
CA VAL A 330 -11.27 30.56 -12.88
C VAL A 330 -11.50 29.06 -12.64
N ARG A 331 -12.60 28.66 -11.99
CA ARG A 331 -12.97 27.26 -11.79
C ARG A 331 -13.32 26.56 -13.11
N SER A 332 -14.13 27.19 -13.95
CA SER A 332 -14.64 26.60 -15.20
C SER A 332 -13.59 26.44 -16.31
N ILE A 333 -12.46 27.17 -16.26
CA ILE A 333 -11.40 27.05 -17.27
C ILE A 333 -10.71 25.66 -17.20
N PRO A 334 -10.70 24.88 -18.29
CA PRO A 334 -9.98 23.62 -18.37
C PRO A 334 -8.47 23.88 -18.52
N GLY A 335 -7.74 23.89 -17.40
CA GLY A 335 -6.30 24.14 -17.39
C GLY A 335 -5.71 24.30 -15.99
N GLN A 336 -4.40 24.08 -15.86
CA GLN A 336 -3.66 24.22 -14.59
C GLN A 336 -3.04 25.61 -14.40
N ARG A 337 -3.01 26.43 -15.45
CA ARG A 337 -2.49 27.81 -15.43
C ARG A 337 -3.59 28.75 -15.88
N VAL A 338 -3.82 29.80 -15.10
CA VAL A 338 -4.79 30.84 -15.41
C VAL A 338 -4.06 32.17 -15.40
N LEU A 339 -4.13 32.88 -16.51
CA LEU A 339 -3.58 34.23 -16.64
C LEU A 339 -4.72 35.22 -16.45
N ILE A 340 -4.62 36.04 -15.42
CA ILE A 340 -5.52 37.15 -15.15
C ILE A 340 -4.79 38.41 -15.59
N VAL A 341 -5.33 39.13 -16.56
CA VAL A 341 -4.78 40.40 -17.03
C VAL A 341 -5.68 41.51 -16.53
N ALA A 342 -5.14 42.39 -15.70
CA ALA A 342 -5.83 43.56 -15.14
C ALA A 342 -5.13 44.83 -15.63
N LEU A 343 -5.44 45.23 -16.87
CA LEU A 343 -4.84 46.40 -17.53
C LEU A 343 -5.97 47.27 -18.11
N ARG A 344 -5.78 48.61 -18.12
CA ARG A 344 -6.73 49.58 -18.69
C ARG A 344 -8.15 49.48 -18.11
N GLY A 345 -8.25 49.25 -16.80
CA GLY A 345 -9.54 49.16 -16.10
C GLY A 345 -10.38 47.90 -16.39
N VAL A 346 -9.87 46.92 -17.14
CA VAL A 346 -10.59 45.68 -17.48
C VAL A 346 -9.84 44.48 -16.94
N VAL A 347 -10.58 43.50 -16.40
CA VAL A 347 -10.05 42.20 -15.98
C VAL A 347 -10.45 41.13 -16.98
N GLN A 348 -9.46 40.44 -17.55
CA GLN A 348 -9.66 39.33 -18.47
C GLN A 348 -8.99 38.07 -17.94
N VAL A 349 -9.65 36.93 -18.13
CA VAL A 349 -9.17 35.62 -17.64
C VAL A 349 -8.93 34.70 -18.82
N TYR A 350 -7.72 34.17 -18.90
CA TYR A 350 -7.28 33.26 -19.95
C TYR A 350 -6.81 31.93 -19.37
N GLY A 351 -7.17 30.83 -20.03
CA GLY A 351 -6.57 29.53 -19.76
C GLY A 351 -5.27 29.38 -20.53
N CYS A 352 -4.18 29.07 -19.83
CA CYS A 352 -2.87 28.84 -20.43
C CYS A 352 -2.56 27.34 -20.44
N ARG A 353 -1.92 26.86 -21.52
CA ARG A 353 -1.39 25.50 -21.61
C ARG A 353 0.06 25.44 -21.14
#